data_AF-A0A2X2JZP6-F1
#
_entry.id   AF-A0A2X2JZP6-F1
#
_cell.length_a   1.000
_cell.length_b   1.000
_cell.length_c   1.000
_cell.angle_alpha   90.00
_cell.angle_beta   90.00
_cell.angle_gamma   90.00
#
_symmetry.space_group_name_H-M   'P 1'
#
loop_
_entity.id
_entity.type
_entity.pdbx_description
1 polymer ?
#
loop_
_entity_poly.entity_id
_entity_poly.type
_entity_poly.pdbx_seq_one_letter_code
_entity_poly.pdbx_strand_id
1 'polypeptide(L)'
;MKKIFMMVHELDVNKGGMTSSMFNRSKEFYDADIPADIVTFDYKGNYDEIIKALKKQGKMDRRTKCIMYLSILNKFQIITF
;
A
#
# COMPACT_ATOMS: atom_id res chain seq x y z
N MET A 1 9.31 -10.10 16.81
CA MET A 1 8.08 -9.42 16.32
C MET A 1 7.91 -9.73 14.85
N LYS A 2 6.69 -10.11 14.43
CA LYS A 2 6.39 -10.43 13.03
C LYS A 2 5.94 -9.17 12.29
N LYS A 3 6.26 -9.09 11.00
CA LYS A 3 5.79 -8.02 10.10
C LYS A 3 5.47 -8.63 8.73
N ILE A 4 4.38 -8.22 8.13
CA ILE A 4 3.89 -8.72 6.84
C ILE A 4 4.03 -7.63 5.79
N PHE A 5 4.45 -8.04 4.59
CA PHE A 5 4.50 -7.20 3.40
C PHE A 5 3.68 -7.87 2.30
N MET A 6 2.56 -7.26 1.92
CA MET A 6 1.69 -7.77 0.87
C MET A 6 2.05 -7.07 -0.44
N MET A 7 2.47 -7.85 -1.43
CA MET A 7 2.93 -7.34 -2.72
C MET A 7 1.80 -7.34 -3.74
N VAL A 8 1.64 -6.23 -4.45
CA VAL A 8 0.71 -6.10 -5.59
C VAL A 8 1.34 -5.17 -6.62
N HIS A 9 1.03 -5.37 -7.91
CA HIS A 9 1.64 -4.54 -8.96
C HIS A 9 1.34 -3.04 -8.76
N GLU A 10 0.06 -2.69 -8.60
CA GLU A 10 -0.41 -1.32 -8.44
C GLU A 10 -1.61 -1.24 -7.49
N LEU A 11 -1.90 -0.03 -7.00
CA LEU A 11 -3.13 0.33 -6.32
C LEU A 11 -3.85 1.45 -7.06
N ASP A 12 -5.18 1.43 -6.99
CA ASP A 12 -6.03 2.49 -7.53
C ASP A 12 -7.35 2.56 -6.75
N VAL A 13 -8.04 3.70 -6.82
CA VAL A 13 -9.36 3.90 -6.20
C VAL A 13 -10.44 3.01 -6.83
N ASN A 14 -10.25 2.63 -8.10
CA ASN A 14 -11.19 1.85 -8.89
C ASN A 14 -10.84 0.35 -9.01
N LYS A 15 -9.77 -0.12 -8.35
CA LYS A 15 -9.43 -1.56 -8.32
C LYS A 15 -10.30 -2.27 -7.26
N GLY A 16 -10.74 -3.49 -7.57
CA GLY A 16 -11.61 -4.29 -6.70
C GLY A 16 -11.03 -5.67 -6.36
N GLY A 17 -11.89 -6.56 -5.86
CA GLY A 17 -11.61 -7.97 -5.58
C GLY A 17 -10.36 -8.19 -4.74
N MET A 18 -9.23 -8.43 -5.41
CA MET A 18 -7.93 -8.65 -4.80
C MET A 18 -7.50 -7.50 -3.87
N THR A 19 -7.57 -6.24 -4.30
CA THR A 19 -7.12 -5.10 -3.49
C THR A 19 -8.02 -4.89 -2.27
N SER A 20 -9.34 -5.07 -2.43
CA SER A 20 -10.30 -5.06 -1.33
C SER A 20 -9.99 -6.13 -0.27
N SER A 21 -9.70 -7.36 -0.70
CA SER A 21 -9.27 -8.43 0.20
C SER A 21 -7.93 -8.13 0.88
N MET A 22 -6.97 -7.52 0.17
CA MET A 22 -5.69 -7.11 0.76
C MET A 22 -5.88 -6.03 1.83
N PHE A 23 -6.75 -5.03 1.61
CA PHE A 23 -7.03 -4.02 2.61
C PHE A 23 -7.71 -4.61 3.85
N ASN A 24 -8.68 -5.50 3.67
CA ASN A 24 -9.31 -6.17 4.80
C ASN A 24 -8.30 -7.04 5.55
N ARG A 25 -7.48 -7.82 4.83
CA ARG A 25 -6.43 -8.65 5.42
C ARG A 25 -5.41 -7.80 6.20
N SER A 26 -5.04 -6.64 5.68
CA SER A 26 -4.19 -5.69 6.39
C SER A 26 -4.79 -5.30 7.74
N LYS A 27 -6.07 -4.88 7.73
CA LYS A 27 -6.80 -4.50 8.93
C LYS A 27 -6.80 -5.61 9.98
N GLU A 28 -7.15 -6.84 9.60
CA GLU A 28 -7.18 -7.99 10.52
C GLU A 28 -5.80 -8.27 11.14
N PHE A 29 -4.72 -8.16 10.37
CA PHE A 29 -3.38 -8.32 10.92
C PHE A 29 -3.00 -7.18 11.86
N TYR A 30 -3.34 -5.94 11.53
CA TYR A 30 -3.14 -4.81 12.43
C TYR A 30 -3.96 -4.94 13.72
N ASP A 31 -5.17 -5.49 13.65
CA ASP A 31 -6.01 -5.78 14.83
C ASP A 31 -5.42 -6.91 15.70
N ALA A 32 -4.60 -7.78 15.11
CA ALA A 32 -3.84 -8.82 15.80
C ALA A 32 -2.41 -8.40 16.21
N ASP A 33 -2.12 -7.09 16.25
CA ASP A 33 -0.80 -6.52 16.57
C ASP A 33 0.34 -7.00 15.63
N ILE A 34 0.01 -7.36 14.38
CA ILE A 34 0.95 -7.73 13.34
C ILE A 34 0.89 -6.67 12.23
N PRO A 35 1.88 -5.75 12.13
CA PRO A 35 1.88 -4.76 11.06
C PRO A 35 1.90 -5.43 9.68
N ALA A 36 0.94 -5.08 8.83
CA ALA A 36 0.79 -5.62 7.48
C ALA A 36 0.74 -4.49 6.45
N ASP A 37 1.90 -4.15 5.88
CA ASP A 37 2.02 -3.07 4.90
C ASP A 37 1.84 -3.60 3.47
N ILE A 38 1.49 -2.71 2.54
CA ILE A 38 1.36 -3.03 1.11
C ILE A 38 2.59 -2.50 0.37
N VAL A 39 3.14 -3.29 -0.55
CA VAL A 39 4.25 -2.92 -1.43
C VAL A 39 3.77 -2.92 -2.88
N THR A 40 4.03 -1.82 -3.59
CA THR A 40 3.68 -1.65 -5.01
C THR A 40 4.92 -1.48 -5.88
N PHE A 41 4.80 -1.80 -7.17
CA PHE A 41 5.92 -1.84 -8.12
C PHE A 41 5.72 -0.92 -9.33
N ASP A 42 4.62 -0.20 -9.39
CA ASP A 42 4.35 0.82 -10.39
C ASP A 42 4.80 2.21 -9.90
N TYR A 43 4.85 3.17 -10.84
CA TYR A 43 5.04 4.58 -10.55
C TYR A 43 3.80 5.37 -10.94
N LYS A 44 3.17 6.03 -9.97
CA LYS A 44 2.17 7.07 -10.20
C LYS A 44 2.58 8.31 -9.43
N GLY A 45 2.69 9.46 -10.12
CA GLY A 45 3.05 10.74 -9.49
C GLY A 45 2.03 11.23 -8.46
N ASN A 46 0.80 10.70 -8.49
CA ASN A 46 -0.30 11.06 -7.60
C ASN A 46 -0.63 9.97 -6.56
N TYR A 47 0.31 9.07 -6.23
CA TYR A 47 0.05 7.99 -5.27
C TYR A 47 -0.44 8.50 -3.90
N ASP A 48 0.08 9.63 -3.43
CA ASP A 48 -0.36 10.25 -2.18
C ASP A 48 -1.85 10.61 -2.20
N GLU A 49 -2.37 11.07 -3.34
CA GLU A 49 -3.79 11.38 -3.52
C GLU A 49 -4.65 10.12 -3.54
N ILE A 50 -4.18 9.07 -4.24
CA ILE A 50 -4.83 7.76 -4.30
C ILE A 50 -4.96 7.16 -2.89
N ILE A 51 -3.87 7.16 -2.10
CA ILE A 51 -3.88 6.63 -0.74
C ILE A 51 -4.80 7.45 0.18
N LYS A 52 -4.75 8.79 0.08
CA LYS A 52 -5.68 9.66 0.84
C LYS A 52 -7.13 9.37 0.48
N ALA A 53 -7.44 9.19 -0.81
CA ALA A 53 -8.79 8.87 -1.28
C ALA A 53 -9.26 7.48 -0.77
N LEU A 54 -8.41 6.45 -0.87
CA LEU A 54 -8.71 5.10 -0.39
C LEU A 54 -8.97 5.07 1.13
N LYS A 55 -8.20 5.81 1.91
CA LYS A 55 -8.41 5.96 3.36
C LYS A 55 -9.68 6.76 3.68
N LYS A 56 -9.95 7.84 2.93
CA LYS A 56 -11.16 8.66 3.09
C LYS A 56 -12.44 7.88 2.77
N GLN A 57 -12.39 7.00 1.76
CA GLN A 57 -13.50 6.11 1.40
C GLN A 57 -13.70 4.93 2.36
N GLY A 58 -12.80 4.74 3.34
CA GLY A 58 -12.84 3.60 4.25
C GLY A 58 -12.44 2.26 3.60
N LYS A 59 -11.92 2.27 2.37
CA LYS A 59 -11.42 1.07 1.69
C LYS A 59 -10.11 0.58 2.29
N MET A 60 -9.22 1.50 2.67
CA MET A 60 -7.91 1.21 3.24
C MET A 60 -7.86 1.65 4.72
N ASP A 61 -7.41 0.77 5.60
CA ASP A 61 -7.23 1.10 7.02
C ASP A 61 -6.19 2.21 7.20
N ARG A 62 -6.45 3.13 8.15
CA ARG A 62 -5.59 4.30 8.40
C ARG A 62 -4.16 3.91 8.77
N ARG A 63 -3.98 2.76 9.46
CA ARG A 63 -2.69 2.22 9.92
C ARG A 63 -1.87 1.62 8.78
N THR A 64 -2.52 1.12 7.73
CA THR A 64 -1.83 0.49 6.60
C THR A 64 -0.95 1.50 5.89
N LYS A 65 0.32 1.14 5.65
CA LYS A 65 1.23 1.92 4.80
C LYS A 65 1.30 1.31 3.40
N CYS A 66 1.47 2.18 2.41
CA CYS A 66 1.82 1.79 1.05
C CYS A 66 3.28 2.16 0.82
N ILE A 67 4.08 1.20 0.39
CA ILE A 67 5.49 1.35 0.12
C ILE A 67 5.69 1.16 -1.38
N MET A 68 6.01 2.23 -2.10
CA MET A 68 6.35 2.13 -3.51
C MET A 68 7.81 1.72 -3.65
N TYR A 69 8.05 0.61 -4.33
CA TYR A 69 9.40 0.12 -4.60
C TYR A 69 10.23 1.14 -5.40
N LEU A 70 9.63 1.80 -6.39
CA LEU A 70 10.33 2.80 -7.20
C LEU A 70 10.75 4.02 -6.38
N SER A 71 9.94 4.44 -5.39
CA SER A 71 10.31 5.51 -4.47
C SER A 71 11.50 5.15 -3.58
N ILE A 72 11.64 3.86 -3.22
CA ILE A 72 12.83 3.37 -2.50
C ILE A 72 14.06 3.48 -3.40
N LEU A 73 13.98 2.99 -4.63
CA LEU A 73 15.12 3.02 -5.55
C LEU A 73 15.58 4.45 -5.86
N ASN A 74 14.63 5.39 -6.02
CA ASN A 74 14.93 6.80 -6.20
C ASN A 74 15.61 7.41 -4.95
N LYS A 75 15.12 7.08 -3.75
CA LYS A 75 15.72 7.53 -2.48
C LYS A 75 17.19 7.09 -2.32
N PHE A 76 17.54 5.92 -2.85
CA PHE A 76 18.91 5.41 -2.82
C PHE A 76 19.74 5.80 -4.05
N GLN A 77 19.23 6.69 -4.91
CA GLN A 77 19.89 7.14 -6.15
C GLN A 77 20.29 5.98 -7.08
N ILE A 78 19.57 4.85 -7.01
CA ILE A 78 19.79 3.69 -7.89
C ILE A 78 19.21 3.97 -9.28
N ILE A 79 18.09 4.70 -9.33
CA ILE A 79 17.43 5.14 -10.56
C ILE A 79 16.94 6.58 -10.44
N THR A 80 16.93 7.28 -11.58
CA THR A 80 16.40 8.65 -11.73
C THR A 80 15.29 8.62 -12.77
N PHE A 81 14.16 9.26 -12.49
CA PHE A 81 13.02 9.40 -13.41
C PHE A 81 12.85 10.87 -13.79
#